data_AF-A0A1F6EC39-F1
#
_entry.id   AF-A0A1F6EC39-F1
#
_cell.length_a   1.000
_cell.length_b   1.000
_cell.length_c   1.000
_cell.angle_alpha   90.00
_cell.angle_beta   90.00
_cell.angle_gamma   90.00
#
_symmetry.space_group_name_H-M   'P 1'
#
loop_
_entity.id
_entity.type
_entity.pdbx_description
1 polymer ?
#
loop_
_entity_poly.entity_id
_entity_poly.type
_entity_poly.pdbx_seq_one_letter_code
_entity_poly.pdbx_strand_id
1 'polypeptide(L)'
;MTLAREIYAGLLATDSDGTELERLGIPRIDLVYVTLYPLEETISDTASTPADVIEKTDIGGPTLLRAAAKGRRLVISDPKQIDMLESWMKRGSPENEREAFVLRLAAAAERRVAEYVNASASYWERNTRG
;
A
#
# COMPACT_ATOMS: atom_id res chain seq x y z
N MET A 1 1.72 0.53 -15.63
CA MET A 1 0.78 -0.27 -14.81
C MET A 1 1.55 -0.82 -13.62
N THR A 2 1.06 -0.68 -12.38
CA THR A 2 1.73 -1.15 -11.16
C THR A 2 1.46 -2.62 -10.85
N LEU A 3 0.49 -3.22 -11.53
CA LEU A 3 0.19 -4.65 -11.46
C LEU A 3 1.20 -5.48 -12.27
N ALA A 4 2.49 -5.43 -11.90
CA ALA A 4 3.57 -6.08 -12.64
C ALA A 4 4.31 -7.11 -11.78
N ARG A 5 4.64 -8.26 -12.38
CA ARG A 5 5.34 -9.37 -11.72
C ARG A 5 6.64 -8.90 -11.08
N GLU A 6 7.39 -8.05 -11.78
CA GLU A 6 8.69 -7.54 -11.37
C GLU A 6 8.58 -6.72 -10.09
N ILE A 7 7.53 -5.89 -9.97
CA ILE A 7 7.28 -5.09 -8.77
C ILE A 7 6.94 -6.01 -7.59
N TYR A 8 6.01 -6.96 -7.77
CA TYR A 8 5.59 -7.81 -6.66
C TYR A 8 6.65 -8.84 -6.26
N ALA A 9 7.44 -9.34 -7.21
CA ALA A 9 8.60 -10.18 -6.91
C ALA A 9 9.62 -9.41 -6.06
N GLY A 10 9.94 -8.16 -6.45
CA GLY A 10 10.84 -7.31 -5.67
C GLY A 10 10.32 -6.96 -4.27
N LEU A 11 9.00 -6.80 -4.10
CA LEU A 11 8.38 -6.50 -2.81
C LEU A 11 8.26 -7.72 -1.90
N LEU A 12 7.85 -8.87 -2.43
CA LEU A 12 7.46 -10.05 -1.64
C LEU A 12 8.62 -11.02 -1.39
N ALA A 13 9.73 -10.89 -2.10
CA ALA A 13 10.86 -11.81 -1.97
C ALA A 13 11.45 -11.87 -0.56
N THR A 14 11.64 -13.08 -0.07
CA THR A 14 12.32 -13.38 1.18
C THR A 14 13.80 -13.67 0.94
N ASP A 15 14.57 -13.90 2.01
CA ASP A 15 16.00 -14.23 1.92
C ASP A 15 16.29 -15.53 1.17
N SER A 16 15.34 -16.46 1.09
CA SER A 16 15.48 -17.66 0.25
C SER A 16 15.32 -17.38 -1.25
N ASP A 17 14.76 -16.24 -1.65
CA ASP A 17 14.40 -15.96 -3.04
C ASP A 17 15.51 -15.21 -3.81
N GLY A 18 16.65 -14.93 -3.16
CA GLY A 18 17.74 -14.11 -3.72
C GLY A 18 18.28 -14.64 -5.06
N THR A 19 18.60 -15.93 -5.15
CA THR A 19 19.13 -16.56 -6.37
C THR A 19 18.15 -16.44 -7.55
N GLU A 20 16.85 -16.57 -7.29
CA GLU A 20 15.84 -16.48 -8.34
C GLU A 20 15.63 -15.03 -8.79
N LEU A 21 15.66 -14.07 -7.86
CA LEU A 21 15.63 -12.65 -8.20
C LEU A 21 16.82 -12.24 -9.07
N GLU A 22 18.02 -12.68 -8.72
CA GLU A 22 19.23 -12.43 -9.50
C GLU A 22 19.13 -13.03 -10.90
N ARG A 23 18.68 -14.29 -11.01
CA ARG A 23 18.46 -14.97 -12.30
C ARG A 23 17.46 -14.24 -13.18
N LEU A 24 16.42 -13.66 -12.58
CA LEU A 24 15.38 -12.91 -13.26
C LEU A 24 15.75 -11.44 -13.52
N GLY A 25 16.87 -10.95 -12.98
CA GLY A 25 17.26 -9.54 -13.06
C GLY A 25 16.31 -8.59 -12.32
N ILE A 26 15.64 -9.07 -11.26
CA ILE A 26 14.66 -8.30 -10.50
C ILE A 26 15.28 -7.82 -9.20
N PRO A 27 15.44 -6.50 -8.97
CA PRO A 27 15.93 -5.99 -7.71
C PRO A 27 14.87 -6.11 -6.61
N ARG A 28 15.32 -6.23 -5.36
CA ARG A 28 14.45 -6.04 -4.19
C ARG A 28 13.98 -4.59 -4.11
N ILE A 29 12.80 -4.39 -3.56
CA ILE A 29 12.24 -3.07 -3.29
C ILE A 29 12.10 -2.90 -1.77
N ASP A 30 12.89 -1.98 -1.21
CA ASP A 30 12.97 -1.79 0.25
C ASP A 30 11.94 -0.80 0.81
N LEU A 31 11.45 0.12 -0.03
CA LEU A 31 10.49 1.15 0.34
C LEU A 31 9.40 1.34 -0.71
N VAL A 32 8.17 1.47 -0.24
CA VAL A 32 7.02 1.89 -1.03
C VAL A 32 6.38 3.10 -0.36
N TYR A 33 6.11 4.12 -1.16
CA TYR A 33 5.27 5.25 -0.76
C TYR A 33 4.10 5.37 -1.72
N VAL A 34 2.89 5.21 -1.20
CA VAL A 34 1.65 5.25 -1.98
C VAL A 34 0.58 5.98 -1.17
N THR A 35 -0.08 6.95 -1.80
CA THR A 35 -1.33 7.53 -1.33
C THR A 35 -2.47 7.04 -2.21
N LEU A 36 -3.56 6.58 -1.59
CA LEU A 36 -4.74 6.11 -2.31
C LEU A 36 -5.56 7.28 -2.85
N TYR A 37 -6.23 7.06 -3.99
CA TYR A 37 -7.23 8.01 -4.50
C TYR A 37 -8.32 8.28 -3.45
N PRO A 38 -8.84 9.51 -3.29
CA PRO A 38 -9.88 9.82 -2.31
C PRO A 38 -11.26 9.33 -2.80
N LEU A 39 -11.48 8.02 -2.78
CA LEU A 39 -12.74 7.42 -3.24
C LEU A 39 -13.96 7.95 -2.46
N GLU A 40 -13.77 8.29 -1.19
CA GLU A 40 -14.77 8.88 -0.32
C GLU A 40 -15.31 10.23 -0.85
N GLU A 41 -14.48 11.01 -1.55
CA GLU A 41 -14.91 12.25 -2.20
C GLU A 41 -15.81 11.93 -3.40
N THR A 42 -15.46 10.92 -4.21
CA THR A 42 -16.30 10.49 -5.34
C THR A 42 -17.63 9.91 -4.86
N ILE A 43 -17.63 9.15 -3.76
CA ILE A 43 -18.84 8.57 -3.16
C ILE A 43 -19.77 9.64 -2.59
N SER A 44 -19.22 10.73 -2.04
CA SER A 44 -20.02 11.78 -1.38
C SER A 44 -20.55 12.85 -2.34
N ASP A 45 -19.99 12.93 -3.55
CA ASP A 45 -20.50 13.81 -4.61
C ASP A 45 -21.83 13.28 -5.17
N THR A 46 -22.87 14.11 -5.07
CA THR A 46 -24.22 13.79 -5.54
C THR A 46 -24.34 13.76 -7.07
N ALA A 47 -23.36 14.32 -7.79
CA ALA A 47 -23.28 14.23 -9.24
C ALA A 47 -22.61 12.94 -9.72
N SER A 48 -21.88 12.22 -8.85
CA SER A 48 -21.21 10.98 -9.22
C SER A 48 -22.19 9.84 -9.49
N THR A 49 -21.88 9.07 -10.53
CA THR A 49 -22.59 7.86 -10.90
C THR A 49 -21.86 6.62 -10.36
N PRO A 50 -22.53 5.44 -10.33
CA PRO A 50 -21.84 4.19 -10.04
C PRO A 50 -20.66 3.90 -10.98
N ALA A 51 -20.72 4.35 -12.23
CA ALA A 51 -19.62 4.19 -13.18
C ALA A 51 -18.39 5.02 -12.77
N ASP A 52 -18.60 6.24 -12.27
CA ASP A 52 -17.51 7.09 -11.75
C ASP A 52 -16.84 6.44 -10.53
N VAL A 53 -17.63 5.85 -9.62
CA VAL A 53 -17.08 5.12 -8.47
C VAL A 53 -16.26 3.90 -8.91
N ILE A 54 -16.69 3.17 -9.95
CA ILE A 54 -15.91 2.07 -10.53
C ILE A 54 -14.59 2.58 -11.11
N GLU A 55 -14.63 3.63 -11.92
CA GLU A 55 -13.45 4.20 -12.57
C GLU A 55 -12.42 4.72 -11.56
N LYS A 56 -12.90 5.34 -10.48
CA LYS A 56 -12.08 5.91 -9.42
C LYS A 56 -11.62 4.91 -8.35
N THR A 57 -12.08 3.66 -8.41
CA THR A 57 -11.63 2.62 -7.48
C THR A 57 -10.21 2.18 -7.83
N ASP A 58 -9.27 2.42 -6.91
CA ASP A 58 -7.88 2.05 -7.05
C ASP A 58 -7.65 0.58 -6.68
N ILE A 59 -7.11 -0.17 -7.63
CA ILE A 59 -6.68 -1.56 -7.43
C ILE A 59 -5.18 -1.64 -7.14
N GLY A 60 -4.38 -0.80 -7.80
CA GLY A 60 -2.93 -0.87 -7.74
C GLY A 60 -2.39 -0.41 -6.39
N GLY A 61 -2.90 0.71 -5.87
CA GLY A 61 -2.48 1.29 -4.60
C GLY A 61 -2.67 0.34 -3.41
N PRO A 62 -3.89 -0.20 -3.18
CA PRO A 62 -4.10 -1.18 -2.11
C PRO A 62 -3.23 -2.43 -2.27
N THR A 63 -3.04 -2.91 -3.50
CA THR A 63 -2.19 -4.09 -3.76
C THR A 63 -0.73 -3.82 -3.44
N LEU A 64 -0.19 -2.66 -3.81
CA LEU A 64 1.19 -2.25 -3.48
C LEU A 64 1.41 -2.11 -1.98
N LEU A 65 0.49 -1.42 -1.27
CA LEU A 65 0.57 -1.22 0.18
C LEU A 65 0.60 -2.55 0.93
N ARG A 66 -0.30 -3.48 0.56
CA ARG A 66 -0.37 -4.80 1.19
C ARG A 66 0.83 -5.68 0.84
N ALA A 67 1.31 -5.62 -0.41
CA ALA A 67 2.51 -6.37 -0.81
C ALA A 67 3.74 -5.90 -0.04
N ALA A 68 3.93 -4.59 0.10
CA ALA A 68 5.02 -4.01 0.89
C ALA A 68 4.91 -4.36 2.39
N ALA A 69 3.71 -4.26 2.96
CA ALA A 69 3.44 -4.62 4.36
C ALA A 69 3.74 -6.10 4.63
N LYS A 70 3.27 -7.00 3.75
CA LYS A 70 3.56 -8.44 3.81
C LYS A 70 5.04 -8.74 3.66
N GLY A 71 5.71 -8.08 2.72
CA GLY A 71 7.14 -8.24 2.43
C GLY A 71 8.08 -7.63 3.47
N ARG A 72 7.54 -7.06 4.57
CA ARG A 72 8.32 -6.36 5.61
C ARG A 72 9.20 -5.23 5.05
N ARG A 73 8.63 -4.48 4.10
CA ARG A 73 9.26 -3.27 3.52
C ARG A 73 8.85 -2.05 4.32
N LEU A 74 9.61 -0.96 4.16
CA LEU A 74 9.18 0.35 4.61
C LEU A 74 7.98 0.77 3.77
N VAL A 75 6.79 0.84 4.36
CA VAL A 75 5.55 1.18 3.64
C VAL A 75 4.95 2.47 4.20
N ILE A 76 4.91 3.50 3.37
CA ILE A 76 4.33 4.80 3.70
C ILE A 76 2.98 4.88 3.00
N SER A 77 1.91 4.96 3.78
CA SER A 77 0.51 5.03 3.31
C SER A 77 -0.13 6.40 3.52
N ASP A 78 0.52 7.29 4.27
CA ASP A 78 0.07 8.65 4.56
C ASP A 78 1.28 9.61 4.55
N PRO A 79 1.21 10.77 3.86
CA PRO A 79 2.29 11.78 3.88
C PRO A 79 2.77 12.17 5.29
N LYS A 80 1.90 12.13 6.31
CA LYS A 80 2.23 12.44 7.71
C LYS A 80 3.26 11.50 8.32
N GLN A 81 3.52 10.35 7.70
CA GLN A 81 4.52 9.38 8.16
C GLN A 81 5.94 9.71 7.68
N ILE A 82 6.10 10.65 6.74
CA ILE A 82 7.40 11.02 6.16
C ILE A 82 8.34 11.57 7.23
N ASP A 83 7.88 12.50 8.08
CA ASP A 83 8.71 13.09 9.14
C ASP A 83 9.25 12.03 10.11
N MET A 84 8.44 11.03 10.42
CA MET A 84 8.82 9.90 11.26
C MET A 84 9.88 9.02 10.58
N LEU A 85 9.72 8.75 9.28
CA LEU A 85 10.71 8.00 8.47
C LEU A 85 12.04 8.75 8.39
N GLU A 86 12.01 10.04 8.05
CA GLU A 86 13.21 10.87 8.00
C GLU A 86 13.93 10.90 9.34
N SER A 87 13.18 11.07 10.43
CA SER A 87 13.76 11.09 11.78
C SER A 87 14.43 9.76 12.14
N TRP A 88 13.84 8.62 11.73
CA TRP A 88 14.44 7.31 11.93
C TRP A 88 15.70 7.12 11.06
N MET A 89 15.68 7.55 9.80
CA MET A 89 16.84 7.50 8.89
C MET A 89 17.99 8.42 9.35
N LYS A 90 17.69 9.63 9.83
CA LYS A 90 18.70 10.57 10.37
C LYS A 90 19.43 10.04 11.60
N ARG A 91 18.80 9.12 12.35
CA ARG A 91 19.46 8.39 13.46
C ARG A 91 20.30 7.18 12.98
N GLY A 92 20.44 6.98 11.67
CA GLY A 92 21.18 5.87 11.09
C GLY A 92 20.39 4.56 11.01
N SER A 93 19.06 4.61 11.02
CA SER A 93 18.20 3.43 10.88
C SER A 93 18.57 2.28 11.85
N PRO A 94 18.51 2.52 13.17
CA PRO A 94 19.00 1.57 14.18
C PRO A 94 18.36 0.18 14.03
N GLU A 95 19.20 -0.85 13.87
CA GLU A 95 18.77 -2.21 13.55
C GLU A 95 17.87 -2.81 14.64
N ASN A 96 18.15 -2.51 15.91
CA ASN A 96 17.34 -2.96 17.05
C ASN A 96 15.92 -2.36 17.07
N GLU A 97 15.65 -1.30 16.31
CA GLU A 97 14.32 -0.70 16.16
C GLU A 97 13.65 -1.09 14.83
N ARG A 98 14.41 -1.66 13.88
CA ARG A 98 13.98 -1.83 12.49
C ARG A 98 12.70 -2.64 12.36
N GLU A 99 12.63 -3.79 13.04
CA GLU A 99 11.44 -4.66 12.99
C GLU A 99 10.20 -3.94 13.53
N ALA A 100 10.29 -3.34 14.72
CA ALA A 100 9.19 -2.60 15.32
C ALA A 100 8.73 -1.42 14.44
N PHE A 101 9.69 -0.71 13.81
CA PHE A 101 9.42 0.39 12.91
C PHE A 101 8.68 -0.06 11.65
N VAL A 102 9.16 -1.12 10.99
CA VAL A 102 8.52 -1.72 9.81
C VAL A 102 7.12 -2.23 10.16
N LEU A 103 6.94 -2.89 11.31
CA LEU A 103 5.64 -3.39 11.76
C LEU A 103 4.65 -2.25 12.00
N ARG A 104 5.10 -1.13 12.58
CA ARG A 104 4.26 0.06 12.77
C ARG A 104 3.77 0.63 11.43
N LEU A 105 4.66 0.73 10.46
CA LEU A 105 4.32 1.17 9.10
C LEU A 105 3.35 0.21 8.41
N ALA A 106 3.62 -1.09 8.48
CA ALA A 106 2.76 -2.14 7.92
C ALA A 106 1.34 -2.12 8.52
N ALA A 107 1.23 -1.97 9.84
CA ALA A 107 -0.07 -1.88 10.51
C ALA A 107 -0.88 -0.66 10.05
N ALA A 108 -0.23 0.49 9.88
CA ALA A 108 -0.88 1.69 9.36
C ALA A 108 -1.33 1.52 7.90
N ALA A 109 -0.50 0.88 7.06
CA ALA A 109 -0.85 0.58 5.67
C ALA A 109 -2.05 -0.37 5.55
N GLU A 110 -2.06 -1.48 6.32
CA GLU A 110 -3.20 -2.41 6.35
C GLU A 110 -4.48 -1.72 6.85
N ARG A 111 -4.38 -0.85 7.87
CA ARG A 111 -5.52 -0.04 8.33
C ARG A 111 -6.05 0.86 7.23
N ARG A 112 -5.19 1.61 6.55
CA ARG A 112 -5.58 2.53 5.47
C ARG A 112 -6.27 1.79 4.32
N VAL A 113 -5.77 0.62 3.96
CA VAL A 113 -6.38 -0.23 2.93
C VAL A 113 -7.73 -0.78 3.39
N ALA A 114 -7.84 -1.23 4.65
CA ALA A 114 -9.11 -1.70 5.19
C ALA A 114 -10.18 -0.60 5.16
N GLU A 115 -9.84 0.63 5.55
CA GLU A 115 -10.73 1.79 5.47
C GLU A 115 -11.18 2.08 4.03
N TYR A 116 -10.24 2.09 3.10
CA TYR A 116 -10.51 2.32 1.68
C TYR A 116 -11.46 1.28 1.08
N VAL A 117 -11.17 0.00 1.30
CA VAL A 117 -12.00 -1.11 0.80
C VAL A 117 -13.37 -1.09 1.47
N ASN A 118 -13.45 -0.74 2.76
CA ASN A 118 -14.70 -0.62 3.48
C ASN A 118 -15.58 0.51 2.92
N ALA A 119 -15.01 1.65 2.52
CA ALA A 119 -15.74 2.74 1.88
C ALA A 119 -16.39 2.27 0.56
N SER A 120 -15.62 1.56 -0.28
CA SER A 120 -16.12 0.96 -1.52
C SER A 120 -17.22 -0.08 -1.26
N ALA A 121 -16.99 -1.02 -0.34
CA ALA A 121 -17.97 -2.05 0.01
C ALA A 121 -19.29 -1.45 0.52
N SER A 122 -19.19 -0.48 1.44
CA SER A 122 -20.35 0.22 2.01
C SER A 122 -21.17 0.95 0.94
N TYR A 123 -20.52 1.53 -0.08
CA TYR A 123 -21.22 2.16 -1.20
C TYR A 123 -22.04 1.12 -1.99
N TRP A 124 -21.43 -0.01 -2.37
CA TRP A 124 -22.13 -1.03 -3.15
C TRP A 124 -23.27 -1.70 -2.37
N GLU A 125 -23.10 -1.97 -1.07
CA GLU A 125 -24.16 -2.51 -0.22
C GLU A 125 -25.41 -1.62 -0.13
N ARG A 126 -25.24 -0.29 -0.19
CA ARG A 126 -26.38 0.64 -0.23
C ARG A 126 -27.09 0.61 -1.58
N ASN A 127 -26.33 0.43 -2.66
CA ASN A 127 -26.84 0.43 -4.03
C ASN A 127 -27.44 -0.91 -4.48
N THR A 128 -27.32 -1.99 -3.69
CA THR A 128 -28.00 -3.27 -3.95
C THR A 128 -29.41 -3.35 -3.37
N ARG A 129 -29.82 -2.39 -2.53
CA ARG A 129 -31.15 -2.36 -1.88
C ARG A 129 -32.23 -1.65 -2.71
N GLY A 130 -32.05 -1.61 -4.04
CA GLY A 130 -33.04 -1.14 -5.00
C GLY A 130 -34.11 -2.16 -5.29
#